data_AF-A0A016T5J2-F1
#
_entry.id   AF-A0A016T5J2-F1
#
_cell.length_a   1.000
_cell.length_b   1.000
_cell.length_c   1.000
_cell.angle_alpha   90.00
_cell.angle_beta   90.00
_cell.angle_gamma   90.00
#
_symmetry.space_group_name_H-M   'P 1'
#
loop_
_entity.id
_entity.type
_entity.pdbx_description
1 polymer ?
#
loop_
_entity_poly.entity_id
_entity_poly.type
_entity_poly.pdbx_seq_one_letter_code
_entity_poly.pdbx_strand_id
1 'polypeptide(L)' 'MDWPACSPDYNQVENIWGLIDRQVYRNNKQYNTVGSLKTAILEAWDEIDDDTILNLVGSMPHRIFEIIRNNVDQSIINC' A
#
# COMPACT_ATOMS: atom_id res chain seq x y z
N MET A 1 18.50 -3.38 -11.33
CA MET A 1 17.57 -2.48 -10.62
C MET A 1 17.80 -2.73 -9.15
N ASP A 2 18.74 -2.01 -8.55
CA ASP A 2 19.00 -2.11 -7.13
C ASP A 2 17.98 -1.25 -6.40
N TRP A 3 17.05 -1.91 -5.73
CA TRP A 3 16.00 -1.27 -4.95
C TRP A 3 16.62 -0.75 -3.64
N PRO A 4 16.48 0.54 -3.28
CA PRO A 4 16.97 0.99 -1.98
C PRO A 4 16.14 0.31 -0.87
N ALA A 5 16.83 -0.37 0.05
CA ALA A 5 16.20 -0.92 1.24
C ALA A 5 15.54 0.21 2.06
N CYS A 6 14.38 -0.07 2.65
CA CYS A 6 13.60 0.87 3.47
C CYS A 6 12.94 2.06 2.74
N SER A 7 12.38 1.87 1.54
CA SER A 7 11.36 2.80 1.00
C SER A 7 9.95 2.24 1.20
N PRO A 8 9.32 2.40 2.40
CA PRO A 8 7.92 2.04 2.62
C PRO A 8 6.98 2.81 1.68
N ASP A 9 7.45 3.94 1.13
CA ASP A 9 6.78 4.70 0.09
C ASP A 9 6.52 3.87 -1.17
N TYR A 10 7.26 2.80 -1.41
CA TYR A 10 7.13 2.00 -2.61
C TYR A 10 6.15 0.83 -2.53
N ASN A 11 5.63 0.53 -1.34
CA ASN A 11 4.86 -0.69 -1.16
C ASN A 11 3.36 -0.44 -1.28
N GLN A 12 2.90 -0.24 -2.51
CA GLN A 12 1.47 -0.12 -2.81
C GLN A 12 0.68 -1.36 -2.37
N VAL A 13 1.37 -2.50 -2.34
CA VAL A 13 0.86 -3.75 -1.77
C VAL A 13 0.64 -3.59 -0.27
N GLU A 14 1.55 -2.93 0.50
CA GLU A 14 1.25 -2.56 1.90
C GLU A 14 0.02 -1.65 2.02
N ASN A 15 -0.16 -0.68 1.11
CA ASN A 15 -1.33 0.20 1.17
C ASN A 15 -2.62 -0.58 0.95
N ILE A 16 -2.63 -1.51 0.00
CA ILE A 16 -3.77 -2.40 -0.25
C ILE A 16 -3.99 -3.32 0.95
N TRP A 17 -2.93 -3.92 1.52
CA TRP A 17 -3.03 -4.72 2.74
C TRP A 17 -3.61 -3.92 3.91
N GLY A 18 -3.23 -2.65 4.06
CA GLY A 18 -3.80 -1.76 5.07
C GLY A 18 -5.30 -1.48 4.86
N LEU A 19 -5.78 -1.43 3.62
CA LEU A 19 -7.21 -1.30 3.31
C LEU A 19 -7.97 -2.59 3.67
N ILE A 20 -7.43 -3.74 3.27
CA ILE A 20 -8.01 -5.06 3.58
C ILE A 20 -8.08 -5.26 5.09
N ASP A 21 -7.00 -4.98 5.82
CA ASP A 21 -6.94 -5.13 7.27
C ASP A 21 -8.01 -4.30 7.98
N ARG A 22 -8.16 -3.02 7.57
CA ARG A 22 -9.20 -2.12 8.09
C ARG A 22 -10.61 -2.63 7.82
N GLN A 23 -10.85 -3.24 6.66
CA GLN A 23 -12.17 -3.77 6.30
C GLN A 23 -12.47 -5.08 7.05
N VAL A 24 -11.49 -5.99 7.11
CA VAL A 24 -11.60 -7.29 7.79
C VAL A 24 -11.88 -7.12 9.28
N TYR A 25 -11.21 -6.18 9.96
CA TYR A 25 -11.37 -5.93 11.39
C TYR A 25 -12.30 -4.76 11.73
N ARG A 26 -13.04 -4.25 10.74
CA ARG A 26 -14.01 -3.16 10.94
C ARG A 26 -14.98 -3.52 12.06
N ASN A 27 -15.33 -2.51 12.88
CA ASN A 27 -16.22 -2.66 14.03
C ASN A 27 -15.73 -3.69 15.07
N ASN A 28 -14.42 -3.88 15.19
CA ASN A 28 -13.78 -4.85 16.10
C ASN A 28 -14.20 -6.30 15.83
N LYS A 29 -14.55 -6.64 14.58
CA LYS A 29 -14.90 -8.01 14.20
C LYS A 29 -13.73 -8.95 14.49
N GLN A 30 -14.02 -10.10 15.12
CA GLN A 30 -13.04 -11.13 15.48
C GLN A 30 -13.35 -12.43 14.76
N TYR A 31 -12.32 -13.24 14.52
CA TYR A 31 -12.42 -14.51 13.80
C TYR A 31 -11.91 -15.65 14.67
N ASN A 32 -12.75 -16.66 14.89
CA ASN A 32 -12.43 -17.80 15.74
C ASN A 32 -11.79 -18.97 14.97
N THR A 33 -11.77 -18.90 13.65
CA THR A 33 -11.16 -19.93 12.80
C THR A 33 -10.40 -19.31 11.64
N VAL A 34 -9.33 -20.00 11.21
CA VAL A 34 -8.56 -19.63 10.01
C VAL A 34 -9.46 -19.60 8.77
N GLY A 35 -10.46 -20.50 8.67
CA GLY A 35 -11.40 -20.51 7.55
C GLY A 35 -12.27 -19.25 7.48
N SER A 36 -12.78 -18.79 8.64
CA SER A 36 -13.57 -17.56 8.72
C SER A 36 -12.74 -16.32 8.38
N LEU A 37 -11.48 -16.27 8.83
CA LEU A 37 -10.57 -15.16 8.51
C LEU A 37 -10.22 -15.14 7.01
N LYS A 38 -9.91 -16.31 6.42
CA LYS A 38 -9.63 -16.41 4.98
C LYS A 38 -10.80 -15.93 4.13
N THR A 39 -12.02 -16.31 4.51
CA THR A 39 -13.24 -15.89 3.79
C THR A 39 -13.39 -14.38 3.85
N ALA A 40 -13.25 -13.78 5.04
CA ALA A 40 -13.36 -12.34 5.19
C ALA A 40 -12.26 -11.55 4.46
N ILE A 41 -11.04 -12.08 4.37
CA ILE A 41 -9.97 -11.47 3.58
C ILE A 41 -10.34 -11.47 2.09
N LEU A 42 -10.90 -12.56 1.57
CA LEU A 42 -11.34 -12.65 0.18
C LEU A 42 -12.52 -11.71 -0.10
N GLU A 43 -13.51 -11.65 0.80
CA GLU A 43 -14.63 -10.71 0.71
C GLU A 43 -14.12 -9.26 0.71
N ALA A 44 -13.21 -8.91 1.62
CA ALA A 44 -12.63 -7.57 1.67
C ALA A 44 -11.78 -7.24 0.44
N TRP A 45 -11.15 -8.24 -0.19
CA TRP A 45 -10.45 -8.07 -1.45
C TRP A 45 -11.42 -7.76 -2.61
N ASP A 46 -12.49 -8.54 -2.73
CA ASP A 46 -13.51 -8.37 -3.78
C ASP A 46 -14.32 -7.06 -3.63
N GLU A 47 -14.36 -6.49 -2.42
CA GLU A 47 -14.98 -5.18 -2.16
C GLU A 47 -14.11 -3.99 -2.59
N ILE A 48 -12.82 -4.19 -2.87
CA ILE A 48 -11.93 -3.11 -3.32
C ILE A 48 -12.23 -2.84 -4.79
N ASP A 49 -12.61 -1.60 -5.07
CA ASP A 49 -12.91 -1.14 -6.41
C ASP A 49 -11.65 -1.10 -7.31
N ASP A 50 -11.80 -1.52 -8.56
CA ASP A 50 -10.71 -1.56 -9.53
C ASP A 50 -10.10 -0.16 -9.77
N ASP A 51 -10.90 0.92 -9.69
CA ASP A 51 -10.37 2.28 -9.81
C ASP A 51 -9.47 2.63 -8.62
N THR A 52 -9.70 2.08 -7.43
CA THR A 52 -8.81 2.26 -6.27
C THR A 52 -7.45 1.63 -6.55
N ILE A 53 -7.43 0.42 -7.13
CA ILE A 53 -6.20 -0.27 -7.52
C ILE A 53 -5.48 0.50 -8.63
N LEU A 54 -6.22 0.93 -9.67
CA LEU A 54 -5.67 1.67 -10.80
C LEU A 54 -5.13 3.05 -10.39
N ASN A 55 -5.78 3.76 -9.48
CA ASN A 55 -5.30 5.04 -8.95
C ASN A 55 -4.02 4.85 -8.13
N LEU A 56 -3.94 3.79 -7.33
CA LEU A 56 -2.73 3.45 -6.57
C LEU A 56 -1.56 3.11 -7.49
N VAL A 57 -1.81 2.34 -8.56
CA VAL A 57 -0.80 2.01 -9.59
C VAL A 57 -0.41 3.26 -10.39
N GLY A 58 -1.38 4.06 -10.82
CA GLY A 58 -1.19 5.28 -11.60
C GLY A 58 -0.48 6.40 -10.84
N SER A 59 -0.49 6.38 -9.50
CA SER A 59 0.26 7.35 -8.68
C SER A 59 1.77 7.11 -8.66
N MET A 60 2.25 5.93 -9.09
CA MET A 60 3.67 5.56 -8.98
C MET A 60 4.62 6.43 -9.78
N PRO A 61 4.36 6.75 -11.06
CA PRO A 61 5.27 7.60 -11.81
C PRO A 61 5.47 8.95 -11.12
N HIS A 62 4.40 9.56 -10.60
CA HIS A 62 4.47 10.83 -9.89
C HIS A 62 5.31 10.75 -8.61
N ARG A 63 5.13 9.72 -7.80
CA ARG A 63 5.88 9.52 -6.56
C ARG A 63 7.35 9.21 -6.81
N ILE A 64 7.67 8.47 -7.87
CA ILE A 64 9.06 8.25 -8.31
C ILE A 64 9.73 9.57 -8.66
N PHE A 65 9.04 10.43 -9.42
CA PHE A 65 9.54 11.77 -9.75
C PHE A 65 9.76 12.63 -8.48
N GLU A 66 8.83 12.61 -7.53
CA GLU A 66 8.99 13.34 -6.26
C GLU A 66 10.16 12.82 -5.42
N ILE A 67 10.37 11.51 -5.36
CA ILE A 67 11.50 10.91 -4.64
C ILE A 67 12.82 11.27 -5.31
N ILE A 68 12.92 11.22 -6.64
CA ILE A 68 14.12 11.65 -7.37
C ILE A 68 14.41 13.12 -7.06
N ARG A 69 13.39 13.99 -7.10
CA ARG A 69 13.52 15.41 -6.77
C ARG A 69 14.01 15.63 -5.34
N ASN A 70 13.39 14.97 -4.36
CA ASN A 70 13.73 15.12 -2.95
C ASN A 70 15.13 14.57 -2.62
N ASN A 71 15.57 13.50 -3.28
CA ASN A 71 16.94 12.98 -3.13
C ASN A 71 18.00 13.94 -3.72
N VAL A 72 17.69 14.58 -4.85
CA VAL A 72 18.55 15.64 -5.41
C VAL A 72 18.62 16.84 -4.46
N ASP A 73 17.49 17.31 -3.91
CA ASP A 73 17.47 18.43 -2.96
C ASP A 73 18.25 18.12 -1.66
N GLN A 74 18.16 16.91 -1.11
CA GLN A 74 18.96 16.51 0.05
C GLN A 74 20.47 16.46 -0.24
N SER A 75 20.87 16.12 -1.47
CA SER A 75 22.29 16.18 -1.87
C SER A 75 22.81 17.61 -2.04
N ILE A 76 21.94 18.57 -2.39
CA ILE A 76 22.30 19.98 -2.53
C ILE A 76 22.38 20.68 -1.17
N ILE A 77 21.57 20.26 -0.19
CA ILE A 77 21.57 20.83 1.17
C ILE A 77 22.78 20.36 2.01
N ASN A 78 23.43 19.25 1.64
CA ASN A 78 24.62 18.72 2.32
C ASN A 78 25.95 19.18 1.71
N CYS A 79 25.97 20.28 0.94
CA CYS A 79 27.18 20.85 0.35
C CYS A 79 27.57 22.19 0.99
#